data_AF-A0A819XG11-F1
#
_entry.id   AF-A0A819XG11-F1
#
_cell.length_a   1.000
_cell.length_b   1.000
_cell.length_c   1.000
_cell.angle_alpha   90.00
_cell.angle_beta   90.00
_cell.angle_gamma   90.00
#
_symmetry.space_group_name_H-M   'P 1'
#
loop_
_entity.id
_entity.type
_entity.pdbx_description
1 polymer ?
#
loop_
_entity_poly.entity_id
_entity_poly.type
_entity_poly.pdbx_seq_one_letter_code
_entity_poly.pdbx_strand_id
1 'polypeptide(L)'
;NNRHLALTQSISIQGNLYYSCWIVMICLSKIMNKIEDITCDQFMQSSEIIEEFKNCAFPLAFPVIPVLFGHVRFLYDPKDIDNINITLRLKPDYVCYDEQLCDFLTPTFRHKNFTCRYGNQTDLGLNVE
;
A
#
# COMPACT_ATOMS: atom_id res chain seq x y z
N ASN A 1 -5.00 -10.62 -17.55
CA ASN A 1 -6.20 -9.96 -16.99
C ASN A 1 -5.82 -8.51 -16.66
N ASN A 2 -6.27 -7.50 -17.42
CA ASN A 2 -5.68 -6.14 -17.45
C ASN A 2 -5.58 -5.42 -16.10
N ARG A 3 -6.44 -5.76 -15.14
CA ARG A 3 -6.39 -5.22 -13.76
C ARG A 3 -5.12 -5.61 -13.00
N HIS A 4 -4.68 -6.86 -13.15
CA HIS A 4 -3.45 -7.33 -12.51
C HIS A 4 -2.22 -6.63 -13.09
N LEU A 5 -2.21 -6.34 -14.39
CA LEU A 5 -1.14 -5.58 -15.05
C LEU A 5 -1.08 -4.14 -14.56
N ALA A 6 -2.23 -3.46 -14.46
CA ALA A 6 -2.29 -2.09 -13.94
C ALA A 6 -1.81 -2.00 -12.48
N LEU A 7 -2.23 -2.96 -11.64
CA LEU A 7 -1.75 -3.06 -10.26
C LEU A 7 -0.24 -3.32 -10.21
N THR A 8 0.26 -4.27 -11.01
CA THR A 8 1.70 -4.59 -11.10
C THR A 8 2.53 -3.38 -11.54
N GLN A 9 2.07 -2.65 -12.55
CA GLN A 9 2.72 -1.41 -13.02
C GLN A 9 2.70 -0.32 -11.95
N SER A 10 1.59 -0.20 -11.22
CA SER A 10 1.44 0.80 -10.17
C SER A 10 2.39 0.54 -9.00
N ILE A 11 2.54 -0.72 -8.58
CA ILE A 11 3.45 -1.09 -7.47
C ILE A 11 4.91 -1.05 -7.88
N SER A 12 5.24 -1.32 -9.16
CA SER A 12 6.63 -1.33 -9.65
C SER A 12 7.25 0.07 -9.73
N ILE A 13 6.52 1.13 -9.41
CA ILE A 13 7.01 2.51 -9.45
C ILE A 13 7.30 2.98 -8.02
N GLN A 14 8.58 3.23 -7.72
CA GLN A 14 9.02 3.79 -6.44
C GLN A 14 8.43 5.18 -6.18
N GLY A 15 8.41 6.03 -7.21
CA GLY A 15 7.98 7.42 -7.09
C GLY A 15 8.83 8.19 -6.06
N ASN A 16 8.16 8.85 -5.12
CA ASN A 16 8.83 9.66 -4.09
C ASN A 16 9.07 8.90 -2.77
N LEU A 17 8.83 7.59 -2.73
CA LEU A 17 9.09 6.78 -1.54
C LEU A 17 10.59 6.52 -1.40
N TYR A 18 11.08 6.46 -0.16
CA TYR A 18 12.40 5.88 0.08
C TYR A 18 12.43 4.43 -0.38
N TYR A 19 13.58 3.99 -0.90
CA TYR A 19 13.74 2.66 -1.48
C TYR A 19 13.30 1.55 -0.52
N SER A 20 13.76 1.61 0.74
CA SER A 20 13.41 0.64 1.78
C SER A 20 11.91 0.59 2.06
N CYS A 21 11.24 1.74 2.16
CA CYS A 21 9.78 1.80 2.30
C CYS A 21 9.05 1.13 1.13
N TRP A 22 9.50 1.42 -0.08
CA TRP A 22 8.90 0.92 -1.31
C TRP A 22 9.03 -0.60 -1.44
N ILE A 23 10.25 -1.13 -1.27
CA ILE A 23 10.50 -2.57 -1.42
C ILE A 23 9.85 -3.40 -0.30
N VAL A 24 9.78 -2.90 0.94
CA VAL A 24 9.03 -3.56 2.04
C VAL A 24 7.57 -3.69 1.67
N MET A 25 6.95 -2.60 1.19
CA MET A 25 5.53 -2.62 0.80
C MET A 25 5.25 -3.59 -0.34
N ILE A 26 6.16 -3.71 -1.31
CA ILE A 26 6.01 -4.71 -2.37
C ILE A 26 6.13 -6.12 -1.80
N CYS A 27 7.14 -6.40 -1.00
CA CYS A 27 7.35 -7.72 -0.43
C CYS A 27 6.17 -8.17 0.45
N LEU A 28 5.58 -7.25 1.21
CA LEU A 28 4.38 -7.52 2.02
C LEU A 28 3.09 -7.62 1.19
N SER A 29 3.04 -7.01 0.00
CA SER A 29 1.90 -7.16 -0.92
C SER A 29 1.82 -8.55 -1.54
N LYS A 30 2.96 -9.27 -1.63
CA LYS A 30 3.13 -10.57 -2.32
C LYS A 30 2.77 -10.57 -3.80
N ILE A 31 2.60 -9.40 -4.41
CA ILE A 31 2.31 -9.29 -5.84
C ILE A 31 3.58 -9.55 -6.64
N MET A 32 4.75 -9.17 -6.11
CA MET A 32 6.05 -9.42 -6.72
C MET A 32 7.00 -10.00 -5.68
N ASN A 33 7.57 -11.18 -5.97
CA ASN A 33 8.51 -11.85 -5.07
C ASN A 33 9.98 -11.44 -5.31
N LYS A 34 10.24 -10.68 -6.39
CA LYS A 34 11.57 -10.26 -6.83
C LYS A 34 11.52 -8.89 -7.51
N ILE A 35 12.44 -8.00 -7.14
CA ILE A 35 12.62 -6.65 -7.72
C ILE A 35 14.10 -6.37 -7.86
N GLU A 36 14.53 -5.86 -9.03
CA GLU A 36 15.93 -5.44 -9.27
C GLU A 36 16.96 -6.49 -8.83
N ASP A 37 16.68 -7.76 -9.13
CA ASP A 37 17.48 -8.92 -8.73
C ASP A 37 17.54 -9.27 -7.23
N ILE A 38 16.86 -8.51 -6.37
CA ILE A 38 16.71 -8.79 -4.95
C ILE A 38 15.44 -9.61 -4.71
N THR A 39 15.57 -10.71 -3.97
CA THR A 39 14.42 -11.50 -3.51
C THR A 39 13.86 -10.93 -2.22
N CYS A 40 12.54 -10.95 -2.07
CA CYS A 40 11.90 -10.49 -0.83
C CYS A 40 12.40 -11.27 0.40
N ASP A 41 12.64 -12.57 0.27
CA ASP A 41 13.15 -13.37 1.38
C ASP A 41 14.53 -12.91 1.85
N GLN A 42 15.44 -12.57 0.94
CA GLN A 42 16.77 -12.05 1.29
C GLN A 42 16.67 -10.67 1.92
N PHE A 43 15.84 -9.79 1.35
CA PHE A 43 15.70 -8.42 1.83
C PHE A 43 15.08 -8.35 3.23
N MET A 44 14.03 -9.15 3.46
CA MET A 44 13.26 -9.14 4.70
C MET A 44 13.97 -9.83 5.88
N GLN A 45 15.08 -10.52 5.62
CA GLN A 45 15.96 -11.09 6.66
C GLN A 45 16.92 -10.07 7.29
N SER A 46 17.03 -8.86 6.74
CA SER A 46 17.85 -7.79 7.34
C SER A 46 17.24 -7.32 8.66
N SER A 47 18.02 -7.29 9.74
CA SER A 47 17.54 -6.81 11.04
C SER A 47 17.22 -5.31 11.06
N GLU A 48 17.83 -4.54 10.14
CA GLU A 48 17.67 -3.09 10.06
C GLU A 48 16.36 -2.70 9.37
N ILE A 49 15.73 -3.61 8.63
CA ILE A 49 14.61 -3.26 7.76
C ILE A 49 13.34 -2.86 8.52
N ILE A 50 13.12 -3.45 9.69
CA ILE A 50 11.96 -3.11 10.54
C ILE A 50 12.10 -1.67 11.04
N GLU A 51 13.30 -1.27 11.45
CA GLU A 51 13.57 0.08 11.94
C GLU A 51 13.50 1.09 10.80
N GLU A 52 14.09 0.79 9.64
CA GLU A 52 13.96 1.62 8.44
C GLU A 52 12.50 1.80 8.03
N PHE A 53 11.70 0.73 8.08
CA PHE A 53 10.29 0.80 7.73
C PHE A 53 9.48 1.64 8.72
N LYS A 54 9.79 1.58 10.02
CA LYS A 54 9.19 2.46 11.03
C LYS A 54 9.53 3.94 10.82
N ASN A 55 10.62 4.23 10.12
CA ASN A 55 11.02 5.59 9.73
C ASN A 55 10.37 6.07 8.43
N CYS A 56 9.56 5.23 7.76
CA CYS A 56 8.79 5.65 6.60
C CYS A 56 7.75 6.72 6.97
N ALA A 57 7.44 7.59 6.01
CA ALA A 57 6.46 8.66 6.20
C ALA A 57 5.10 8.10 6.66
N PHE A 58 4.48 8.79 7.60
CA PHE A 58 3.15 8.47 8.10
C PHE A 58 2.12 9.54 7.69
N PRO A 59 0.95 9.16 7.12
CA PRO A 59 0.63 7.82 6.58
C PRO A 59 1.37 7.55 5.26
N LEU A 60 1.74 6.29 5.05
CA LEU A 60 2.48 5.84 3.86
C LEU A 60 1.49 5.58 2.71
N ALA A 61 1.59 6.34 1.62
CA ALA A 61 0.78 6.11 0.44
C ALA A 61 1.44 5.08 -0.49
N PHE A 62 0.79 3.94 -0.70
CA PHE A 62 1.33 2.88 -1.56
C PHE A 62 0.21 2.09 -2.28
N PRO A 63 0.35 1.80 -3.58
CA PRO A 63 1.34 2.38 -4.49
C PRO A 63 1.15 3.89 -4.69
N VAL A 64 2.19 4.56 -5.20
CA VAL A 64 2.20 6.03 -5.39
C VAL A 64 1.14 6.46 -6.40
N ILE A 65 0.91 5.61 -7.40
CA ILE A 65 -0.14 5.79 -8.41
C ILE A 65 -1.46 5.22 -7.87
N PRO A 66 -2.60 5.91 -8.07
CA PRO A 66 -3.91 5.40 -7.68
C PRO A 66 -4.24 4.05 -8.34
N VAL A 67 -4.69 3.09 -7.55
CA VAL A 67 -4.89 1.69 -7.93
C VAL A 67 -6.23 1.42 -8.60
N LEU A 68 -7.26 2.20 -8.26
CA LEU A 68 -8.61 2.04 -8.83
C LEU A 68 -9.06 3.36 -9.44
N PHE A 69 -9.43 3.27 -10.72
CA PHE A 69 -10.06 4.36 -11.49
C PHE A 69 -9.32 5.71 -11.43
N GLY A 70 -8.00 5.69 -11.17
CA GLY A 70 -7.17 6.90 -11.12
C GLY A 70 -7.39 7.81 -9.90
N HIS A 71 -8.24 7.45 -8.94
CA HIS A 71 -8.59 8.33 -7.81
C HIS A 71 -8.61 7.65 -6.44
N VAL A 72 -8.53 6.32 -6.37
CA VAL A 72 -8.44 5.59 -5.10
C VAL A 72 -6.98 5.36 -4.71
N ARG A 73 -6.64 5.68 -3.46
CA ARG A 73 -5.32 5.54 -2.85
C ARG A 73 -5.42 4.73 -1.57
N PHE A 74 -4.41 3.91 -1.34
CA PHE A 74 -4.25 3.15 -0.11
C PHE A 74 -3.21 3.82 0.76
N LEU A 75 -3.55 3.97 2.04
CA LEU A 75 -2.66 4.48 3.06
C LEU A 75 -2.43 3.41 4.12
N TYR A 76 -1.20 3.36 4.60
CA TYR A 76 -0.76 2.42 5.62
C TYR A 76 -0.15 3.16 6.79
N ASP A 77 -0.29 2.61 7.99
CA ASP A 77 0.43 3.01 9.19
C ASP A 77 1.60 2.04 9.43
N PRO A 78 2.85 2.45 9.11
CA PRO A 78 4.02 1.61 9.38
C PRO A 78 4.20 1.27 10.86
N LYS A 79 3.62 2.06 11.78
CA LYS A 79 3.75 1.86 13.22
C LYS A 79 2.89 0.72 13.74
N ASP A 80 1.80 0.38 13.04
CA ASP A 80 0.92 -0.73 13.40
C ASP A 80 1.49 -2.10 12.96
N ILE A 81 2.65 -2.11 12.31
CA ILE A 81 3.32 -3.32 11.82
C ILE A 81 4.44 -3.70 12.78
N ASP A 82 4.06 -4.40 13.85
CA ASP A 82 4.98 -4.85 14.89
C ASP A 82 5.84 -6.06 14.49
N ASN A 83 5.36 -6.86 13.54
CA ASN A 83 6.07 -8.07 13.10
C ASN A 83 5.98 -8.20 11.58
N ILE A 84 7.05 -7.75 10.92
CA ILE A 84 7.18 -7.84 9.47
C ILE A 84 7.56 -9.28 9.11
N ASN A 85 6.56 -10.15 8.91
CA ASN A 85 6.77 -11.48 8.35
C ASN A 85 6.36 -11.48 6.88
N ILE A 86 7.15 -12.11 6.01
CA ILE A 86 6.80 -12.36 4.60
C ILE A 86 5.44 -13.03 4.42
N THR A 87 4.90 -13.71 5.44
CA THR A 87 3.57 -14.32 5.39
C THR A 87 2.43 -13.32 5.62
N LEU A 88 2.71 -12.13 6.15
CA LEU A 88 1.71 -11.08 6.40
C LEU A 88 1.11 -10.62 5.06
N ARG A 89 -0.21 -10.66 4.94
CA ARG A 89 -0.91 -10.04 3.81
C ARG A 89 -1.38 -8.67 4.27
N LEU A 90 -0.68 -7.64 3.83
CA LEU A 90 -0.99 -6.29 4.26
C LEU A 90 -2.32 -5.82 3.66
N LYS A 91 -3.18 -5.27 4.52
CA LYS A 91 -4.38 -4.54 4.11
C LYS A 91 -4.15 -3.06 4.41
N PRO A 92 -4.71 -2.15 3.61
CA PRO A 92 -4.61 -0.73 3.92
C PRO A 92 -5.31 -0.40 5.22
N ASP A 93 -4.70 0.44 6.04
CA ASP A 93 -5.34 1.01 7.23
C ASP A 93 -6.39 2.04 6.84
N TYR A 94 -6.18 2.70 5.69
CA TYR A 94 -7.14 3.62 5.12
C TYR A 94 -7.25 3.51 3.60
N VAL A 95 -8.47 3.66 3.11
CA VAL A 95 -8.75 3.85 1.69
C VAL A 95 -9.22 5.28 1.49
N CYS A 96 -8.46 6.02 0.70
CA CYS A 96 -8.73 7.40 0.35
C CYS A 96 -9.17 7.52 -1.10
N TYR A 97 -10.07 8.46 -1.39
CA TYR A 97 -10.70 8.64 -2.69
C TYR A 97 -11.08 10.11 -2.90
N ASP A 98 -11.38 10.45 -4.14
CA ASP A 98 -11.97 11.74 -4.50
C ASP A 98 -13.48 11.72 -4.21
N GLU A 99 -13.96 12.65 -3.40
CA GLU A 99 -15.36 12.75 -2.96
C GLU A 99 -16.32 12.98 -4.14
N GLN A 100 -15.90 13.70 -5.18
CA GLN A 100 -16.75 14.00 -6.33
C GLN A 100 -16.94 12.77 -7.21
N LEU A 101 -15.94 11.88 -7.26
CA LEU A 101 -15.99 10.65 -8.04
C LEU A 101 -16.60 9.48 -7.26
N CYS A 102 -16.69 9.60 -5.94
CA CYS A 102 -17.20 8.59 -5.00
C CYS A 102 -18.19 9.19 -4.00
N ASP A 103 -19.16 9.96 -4.49
CA ASP A 103 -20.19 10.65 -3.69
C ASP A 103 -21.08 9.69 -2.88
N PHE A 104 -21.18 8.44 -3.31
CA PHE A 104 -21.86 7.35 -2.63
C PHE A 104 -21.11 6.81 -1.39
N LEU A 105 -19.84 7.16 -1.19
CA LEU A 105 -19.05 6.74 -0.04
C LEU A 105 -18.92 7.85 1.00
N THR A 106 -19.57 7.68 2.15
CA THR A 106 -19.42 8.61 3.28
C THR A 106 -18.02 8.51 3.90
N PRO A 107 -17.25 9.62 3.98
CA PRO A 107 -15.92 9.60 4.57
C PRO A 107 -15.96 9.43 6.08
N THR A 108 -14.93 8.77 6.62
CA THR A 108 -14.67 8.76 8.06
C THR A 108 -13.84 9.97 8.48
N PHE A 109 -12.90 10.41 7.64
CA PHE A 109 -12.09 11.62 7.84
C PHE A 109 -11.55 12.15 6.50
N ARG A 110 -10.86 13.29 6.52
CA ARG A 110 -10.19 13.88 5.34
C ARG A 110 -8.67 13.89 5.54
N HIS A 111 -7.92 13.47 4.53
CA HIS A 111 -6.45 13.55 4.50
C HIS A 111 -6.00 14.33 3.26
N LYS A 112 -5.41 15.52 3.48
CA LYS A 112 -5.11 16.48 2.40
C LYS A 112 -6.39 16.80 1.61
N ASN A 113 -6.38 16.56 0.30
CA ASN A 113 -7.52 16.79 -0.59
C ASN A 113 -8.38 15.54 -0.82
N PHE A 114 -8.14 14.46 -0.08
CA PHE A 114 -8.88 13.21 -0.24
C PHE A 114 -9.81 12.94 0.95
N THR A 115 -10.94 12.31 0.65
CA THR A 115 -11.83 11.69 1.64
C THR A 115 -11.36 10.27 1.92
N CYS A 116 -11.34 9.86 3.18
CA CYS A 116 -10.78 8.58 3.60
C CYS A 116 -11.71 7.80 4.52
N ARG A 117 -11.65 6.48 4.44
CA ARG A 117 -12.32 5.52 5.33
C ARG A 117 -11.30 4.54 5.90
N TYR A 118 -11.57 4.01 7.10
CA TYR A 118 -10.76 2.92 7.64
C TYR A 118 -10.88 1.69 6.74
N GLY A 119 -9.75 0.99 6.52
CA GLY A 119 -9.67 -0.18 5.66
C GLY A 119 -10.64 -1.29 6.04
N ASN A 120 -10.88 -1.47 7.34
CA ASN A 120 -11.84 -2.44 7.89
C ASN A 120 -13.32 -2.03 7.71
N GLN A 121 -13.60 -0.77 7.38
CA GLN A 121 -14.94 -0.24 7.08
C GLN A 121 -15.23 -0.21 5.58
N THR A 122 -14.20 -0.41 4.76
CA THR A 122 -14.31 -0.55 3.31
C THR A 122 -14.54 -2.01 2.95
N ASP A 123 -15.77 -2.48 3.12
CA ASP A 123 -16.22 -3.65 2.39
C ASP A 123 -16.46 -3.25 0.92
N LEU A 124 -15.35 -3.03 0.19
CA LEU A 124 -15.38 -2.57 -1.20
C LEU A 124 -15.75 -3.69 -2.18
N GLY A 125 -16.16 -4.88 -1.70
CA GLY A 125 -16.46 -6.02 -2.57
C GLY A 125 -15.27 -6.47 -3.43
N LEU A 126 -14.04 -6.07 -3.06
CA LEU A 126 -12.82 -6.44 -3.75
C LEU A 126 -12.38 -7.84 -3.27
N ASN A 127 -13.18 -8.84 -3.58
CA ASN A 127 -12.70 -10.22 -3.60
C ASN A 127 -11.68 -10.32 -4.73
N VAL A 128 -10.42 -10.07 -4.40
CA VAL A 128 -9.30 -10.48 -5.24
C VAL A 128 -9.00 -11.93 -4.87
N GLU A 129 -9.77 -12.83 -5.49
CA GLU A 129 -9.40 -14.23 -5.70
C GLU A 129 -8.18 -14.31 -6.62
#